data_AF-A0AAD5WGK2-F1
#
_entry.id   AF-A0AAD5WGK2-F1
#
_cell.length_a   1.000
_cell.length_b   1.000
_cell.length_c   1.000
_cell.angle_alpha   90.00
_cell.angle_beta   90.00
_cell.angle_gamma   90.00
#
_symmetry.space_group_name_H-M   'P 1'
#
loop_
_entity.id
_entity.type
_entity.pdbx_description
1 polymer ?
#
loop_
_entity_poly.entity_id
_entity_poly.type
_entity_poly.pdbx_seq_one_letter_code
_entity_poly.pdbx_strand_id
1 'polypeptide(L)'
;MLENVLYARAFTSDHQMELLDYVAAKFHEEMGIFKLLIVDSIMALFRVDYCGRGELAERQQKLAQMMSRLQKIAEEYNVAIFISNQMTADPGAGMTFQ
;
A
#
# COMPACT_ATOMS: atom_id res chain seq x y z
N MET A 1 17.71 -20.37 1.96
CA MET A 1 16.42 -20.14 2.66
C MET A 1 16.05 -18.67 2.44
N LEU A 2 14.99 -18.40 1.65
CA LEU A 2 14.45 -17.10 1.15
C LEU A 2 14.29 -17.04 -0.39
N GLU A 3 14.59 -18.10 -1.13
CA GLU A 3 14.52 -18.13 -2.60
C GLU A 3 13.12 -17.87 -3.17
N ASN A 4 12.05 -18.12 -2.39
CA ASN A 4 10.66 -17.93 -2.82
C ASN A 4 10.07 -16.58 -2.38
N VAL A 5 10.91 -15.64 -1.94
CA VAL A 5 10.47 -14.31 -1.50
C VAL A 5 11.13 -13.25 -2.37
N LEU A 6 10.33 -12.58 -3.19
CA LEU A 6 10.76 -11.40 -3.91
C LEU A 6 10.61 -10.17 -3.01
N TYR A 7 11.61 -9.29 -3.04
CA TYR A 7 11.64 -8.07 -2.25
C TYR A 7 11.91 -6.86 -3.15
N ALA A 8 11.11 -5.81 -2.96
CA ALA A 8 11.32 -4.50 -3.56
C ALA A 8 11.03 -3.42 -2.51
N ARG A 9 11.84 -2.36 -2.51
CA ARG A 9 11.66 -1.21 -1.62
C ARG A 9 11.12 -0.01 -2.41
N ALA A 10 9.94 0.45 -2.02
CA ALA A 10 9.44 1.75 -2.47
C ALA A 10 10.14 2.88 -1.70
N PHE A 11 10.43 3.98 -2.39
CA PHE A 11 11.07 5.17 -1.81
C PHE A 11 10.16 6.40 -1.80
N THR A 12 9.10 6.41 -2.61
CA THR A 12 8.05 7.45 -2.68
C THR A 12 6.70 6.78 -2.93
N SER A 13 5.59 7.49 -2.68
CA SER A 13 4.23 6.99 -2.93
C SER A 13 4.00 6.69 -4.40
N ASP A 14 4.61 7.46 -5.30
CA ASP A 14 4.51 7.24 -6.74
C ASP A 14 5.29 5.98 -7.17
N HIS A 15 6.51 5.80 -6.68
CA HIS A 15 7.27 4.57 -6.92
C HIS A 15 6.54 3.33 -6.32
N GLN A 16 5.87 3.49 -5.18
CA GLN A 16 5.05 2.43 -4.60
C GLN A 16 3.89 2.03 -5.52
N MET A 17 3.29 2.99 -6.23
CA MET A 17 2.22 2.74 -7.18
C MET A 17 2.74 2.05 -8.45
N GLU A 18 3.88 2.50 -8.98
CA GLU A 18 4.55 1.88 -10.14
C GLU A 18 4.95 0.43 -9.86
N LEU A 19 5.42 0.12 -8.64
CA LEU A 19 5.76 -1.25 -8.25
C LEU A 19 4.59 -2.24 -8.37
N LEU A 20 3.34 -1.78 -8.26
CA LEU A 20 2.18 -2.66 -8.46
C LEU A 20 2.06 -3.15 -9.91
N ASP A 21 2.51 -2.36 -10.88
CA ASP A 21 2.48 -2.75 -12.29
C ASP A 21 3.52 -3.86 -12.55
N TYR A 22 4.69 -3.78 -11.90
CA TYR A 22 5.68 -4.86 -11.92
C TYR A 22 5.19 -6.14 -11.22
N VAL A 23 4.47 -6.00 -10.10
CA VAL A 23 3.85 -7.14 -9.41
C VAL A 23 2.84 -7.85 -10.30
N ALA A 24 1.96 -7.10 -10.97
CA ALA A 24 0.98 -7.67 -11.89
C ALA A 24 1.66 -8.41 -13.05
N ALA A 25 2.70 -7.81 -13.66
CA ALA A 25 3.48 -8.45 -14.71
C ALA A 25 4.12 -9.77 -14.21
N LYS A 26 4.70 -9.78 -13.00
CA LYS A 26 5.30 -11.00 -12.42
C LYS A 26 4.28 -12.08 -12.12
N PHE A 27 3.11 -11.71 -11.59
CA PHE A 27 2.04 -12.68 -11.32
C PHE A 27 1.45 -13.26 -12.60
N HIS A 28 1.47 -12.51 -13.70
CA HIS A 28 1.08 -12.99 -15.01
C HIS A 28 2.11 -13.94 -15.64
N GLU A 29 3.40 -13.58 -15.59
CA GLU A 29 4.50 -14.41 -16.12
C GLU A 29 4.56 -15.79 -15.45
N GLU A 30 4.30 -15.85 -14.15
CA GLU A 30 4.42 -17.03 -13.29
C GLU A 30 3.07 -17.40 -12.65
N MET A 31 2.05 -17.56 -13.51
CA MET A 31 0.67 -17.74 -13.10
C MET A 31 0.49 -18.90 -12.09
N GLY A 32 -0.10 -18.58 -10.93
CA GLY A 32 -0.42 -19.55 -9.89
C GLY A 32 0.73 -19.92 -8.94
N ILE A 33 1.95 -19.42 -9.17
CA ILE A 33 3.10 -19.64 -8.27
C ILE A 33 3.00 -18.77 -7.02
N PHE A 34 2.68 -17.48 -7.19
CA PHE A 34 2.53 -16.54 -6.08
C PHE A 34 1.20 -16.75 -5.33
N LYS A 35 1.23 -16.54 -4.01
CA LYS A 35 0.06 -16.71 -3.11
C LYS A 35 -0.17 -15.56 -2.14
N LEU A 36 0.84 -14.73 -1.91
CA LEU A 36 0.81 -13.65 -0.92
C LEU A 36 1.59 -12.45 -1.43
N LEU A 37 0.99 -11.27 -1.34
CA LEU A 37 1.63 -9.97 -1.47
C LEU A 37 1.57 -9.26 -0.11
N ILE A 38 2.70 -8.74 0.36
CA ILE A 38 2.77 -7.94 1.59
C ILE A 38 3.11 -6.51 1.23
N VAL A 39 2.29 -5.56 1.69
CA VAL A 39 2.58 -4.13 1.66
C VAL A 39 2.81 -3.67 3.10
N ASP A 40 4.06 -3.49 3.47
CA ASP A 40 4.40 -2.94 4.78
C ASP A 40 4.18 -1.42 4.81
N SER A 41 3.38 -0.98 5.76
CA SER A 41 3.15 0.40 6.15
C SER A 41 2.65 1.26 4.99
N ILE A 42 1.47 0.90 4.44
CA ILE A 42 0.93 1.53 3.22
C ILE A 42 0.81 3.05 3.28
N MET A 43 0.64 3.62 4.48
CA MET A 43 0.53 5.06 4.67
C MET A 43 1.87 5.79 4.86
N ALA A 44 2.98 5.07 5.07
CA ALA A 44 4.24 5.68 5.49
C ALA A 44 4.72 6.71 4.46
N LEU A 45 4.79 6.33 3.19
CA LEU A 45 5.24 7.21 2.10
C LEU A 45 4.18 8.28 1.80
N PHE A 46 2.89 7.94 1.78
CA PHE A 46 1.81 8.91 1.59
C PHE A 46 1.75 10.00 2.66
N ARG A 47 2.20 9.74 3.89
CA ARG A 47 2.24 10.78 4.94
C ARG A 47 3.44 11.70 4.82
N VAL A 48 4.52 11.25 4.19
CA VAL A 48 5.71 12.05 3.92
C VAL A 48 5.50 12.90 2.68
N ASP A 49 4.97 12.30 1.61
CA ASP A 49 4.84 12.97 0.31
C ASP A 49 3.66 13.95 0.27
N TYR A 50 2.66 13.79 1.15
CA TYR A 50 1.50 14.67 1.26
C TYR A 50 1.37 15.22 2.68
N CYS A 51 1.82 16.47 2.86
CA CYS A 51 1.95 17.14 4.14
C CYS A 51 0.85 18.18 4.37
N GLY A 52 0.21 18.12 5.55
CA GLY A 52 -0.78 19.10 5.97
C GLY A 52 -2.19 18.87 5.41
N ARG A 53 -3.10 19.81 5.70
CA ARG A 53 -4.53 19.67 5.35
C ARG A 53 -4.84 19.97 3.88
N GLY A 54 -4.04 20.81 3.22
CA GLY A 54 -4.26 21.19 1.82
C GLY A 54 -4.14 20.03 0.84
N GLU A 55 -3.29 19.06 1.16
CA GLU A 55 -2.99 17.90 0.32
C GLU A 55 -3.78 16.65 0.74
N LEU A 56 -4.65 16.77 1.74
CA LEU A 56 -5.41 15.64 2.27
C LEU A 56 -6.30 14.98 1.21
N ALA A 57 -6.99 15.78 0.41
CA ALA A 57 -7.89 15.28 -0.63
C ALA A 57 -7.11 14.49 -1.70
N GLU A 58 -6.00 15.04 -2.18
CA GLU A 58 -5.13 14.40 -3.17
C GLU A 58 -4.55 13.09 -2.64
N ARG A 59 -4.05 13.11 -1.39
CA ARG A 59 -3.57 11.90 -0.71
C ARG A 59 -4.63 10.81 -0.66
N GLN A 60 -5.85 11.15 -0.25
CA GLN A 60 -6.95 10.19 -0.17
C GLN A 60 -7.32 9.63 -1.55
N GLN A 61 -7.31 10.47 -2.58
CA GLN A 61 -7.61 10.05 -3.95
C GLN A 61 -6.56 9.06 -4.47
N LYS A 62 -5.26 9.37 -4.34
CA LYS A 62 -4.19 8.47 -4.78
C LYS A 62 -4.14 7.18 -3.98
N LEU A 63 -4.31 7.25 -2.66
CA LEU A 63 -4.42 6.06 -1.83
C LEU A 63 -5.60 5.17 -2.27
N ALA A 64 -6.77 5.76 -2.55
CA ALA A 64 -7.92 5.01 -3.02
C ALA A 64 -7.64 4.29 -4.36
N GLN A 65 -6.88 4.93 -5.27
CA GLN A 65 -6.43 4.28 -6.50
C GLN A 65 -5.51 3.09 -6.21
N MET A 66 -4.57 3.24 -5.27
CA MET A 66 -3.68 2.15 -4.86
C MET A 66 -4.47 0.96 -4.27
N MET A 67 -5.40 1.24 -3.35
CA MET A 67 -6.27 0.21 -2.76
C MET A 67 -7.12 -0.50 -3.80
N SER A 68 -7.68 0.23 -4.77
CA SER A 68 -8.44 -0.36 -5.88
C SER A 68 -7.58 -1.25 -6.76
N ARG A 69 -6.33 -0.87 -7.05
CA ARG A 69 -5.39 -1.72 -7.80
C ARG A 69 -5.03 -2.98 -7.04
N LEU A 70 -4.72 -2.88 -5.75
CA LEU A 70 -4.47 -4.05 -4.90
C LEU A 70 -5.66 -5.02 -4.91
N GLN A 71 -6.88 -4.52 -4.74
CA GLN A 71 -8.08 -5.37 -4.79
C GLN A 71 -8.20 -6.13 -6.13
N LYS A 72 -7.98 -5.44 -7.26
CA LYS A 72 -8.00 -6.07 -8.58
C LYS A 72 -6.95 -7.16 -8.73
N ILE A 73 -5.72 -6.90 -8.27
CA ILE A 73 -4.63 -7.89 -8.28
C ILE A 73 -5.02 -9.12 -7.43
N ALA A 74 -5.61 -8.91 -6.24
CA ALA A 74 -6.06 -10.00 -5.38
C ALA A 74 -7.08 -10.92 -6.08
N GLU A 75 -8.07 -10.31 -6.73
CA GLU A 75 -9.16 -11.01 -7.44
C GLU A 75 -8.66 -11.71 -8.71
N GLU A 76 -7.87 -11.03 -9.53
CA GLU A 76 -7.41 -11.53 -10.83
C GLU A 76 -6.46 -12.72 -10.69
N TYR A 77 -5.55 -12.67 -9.71
CA TYR A 77 -4.50 -13.68 -9.52
C TYR A 77 -4.77 -14.66 -8.37
N ASN A 78 -5.89 -14.49 -7.64
CA ASN A 78 -6.26 -15.30 -6.48
C ASN A 78 -5.13 -15.37 -5.42
N VAL A 79 -4.68 -14.19 -5.00
CA VAL A 79 -3.58 -14.00 -4.05
C VAL A 79 -4.06 -13.24 -2.82
N ALA A 80 -3.54 -13.62 -1.65
CA ALA A 80 -3.79 -12.86 -0.43
C ALA A 80 -2.97 -11.56 -0.44
N ILE A 81 -3.55 -10.46 0.01
CA ILE A 81 -2.83 -9.19 0.22
C ILE A 81 -2.87 -8.84 1.70
N PHE A 82 -1.69 -8.74 2.32
CA PHE A 82 -1.55 -8.30 3.70
C PHE A 82 -0.96 -6.90 3.74
N ILE A 83 -1.64 -5.99 4.45
CA ILE A 83 -1.26 -4.59 4.54
C ILE A 83 -1.10 -4.21 6.01
N SER A 84 0.00 -3.58 6.37
CA SER A 84 0.15 -2.94 7.67
C SER A 84 -0.04 -1.43 7.55
N ASN A 85 -0.52 -0.80 8.62
CA ASN A 85 -0.67 0.64 8.70
C ASN A 85 -0.33 1.12 10.12
N GLN A 86 0.47 2.17 10.23
CA GLN A 86 0.81 2.78 11.51
C GLN A 86 -0.25 3.82 11.88
N MET A 87 -0.80 3.73 13.08
CA MET A 87 -1.76 4.70 13.60
C MET A 87 -1.06 5.76 14.43
N THR A 88 -1.53 7.00 14.35
CA THR A 88 -1.08 8.10 15.21
C THR A 88 -2.22 8.43 16.17
N ALA A 89 -1.90 8.60 17.45
CA ALA A 89 -2.89 9.00 18.45
C ALA A 89 -3.46 10.39 18.13
N ASP A 90 -4.77 10.56 18.27
CA ASP A 90 -5.43 11.86 18.16
C ASP A 90 -5.26 12.65 19.47
N PRO A 91 -4.51 13.77 19.50
CA PRO A 91 -4.37 14.59 20.70
C PRO A 91 -5.67 15.29 21.11
N GLY A 92 -6.66 15.40 20.20
CA GLY A 92 -7.92 16.08 20.43
C GLY A 92 -8.91 15.29 21.28
N ALA A 93 -8.75 13.97 21.40
CA ALA A 93 -9.65 13.10 22.16
C ALA A 93 -9.52 13.25 23.69
N GLY A 94 -8.47 13.94 24.18
CA GLY A 94 -8.25 14.21 25.60
C GLY A 94 -8.87 15.52 26.11
N MET A 95 -9.44 16.35 25.24
CA MET A 95 -9.90 17.71 25.59
C MET A 95 -11.41 17.84 25.79
N THR A 96 -12.18 16.75 25.75
CA THR A 96 -13.66 16.76 25.78
C THR A 96 -14.30 16.41 27.13
N PHE A 97 -13.52 16.36 28.22
CA PHE A 97 -14.06 16.20 29.57
C PHE A 97 -13.57 17.32 30.49
N GLN A 98 -14.18 18.49 30.39
CA GLN A 98 -14.21 19.52 31.43
C GLN A 98 -15.56 20.26 31.40
#